data_AF-A0A943QHZ1-F1
#
_entry.id   AF-A0A943QHZ1-F1
#
_cell.length_a   1.000
_cell.length_b   1.000
_cell.length_c   1.000
_cell.angle_alpha   90.00
_cell.angle_beta   90.00
_cell.angle_gamma   90.00
#
_symmetry.space_group_name_H-M   'P 1'
#
loop_
_entity.id
_entity.type
_entity.pdbx_description
1 polymer ?
#
loop_
_entity_poly.entity_id
_entity_poly.type
_entity_poly.pdbx_seq_one_letter_code
_entity_poly.pdbx_strand_id
1 'polypeptide(L)'
;MDFIIYGLVVDYLNGKVTSDIKDEFINASVHFNVNNDIYNKYSSVEIEYMLSKIEDENIIDYVELCSVYGYILYRTIENGNLKDDDRIEALQIVLEISNSISGFLRASLNEKELYEKLIKVTKKLKLTEKQNKEILDLLN
;
A
#
# COMPACT_ATOMS: atom_id res chain seq x y z
N MET A 1 16.56 7.60 -0.26
CA MET A 1 15.71 7.99 -1.40
C MET A 1 15.77 9.49 -1.72
N ASP A 2 16.48 9.83 -2.81
CA ASP A 2 16.21 11.04 -3.63
C ASP A 2 15.19 10.74 -4.75
N PHE A 3 14.62 9.54 -4.70
CA PHE A 3 13.60 9.04 -5.61
C PHE A 3 12.26 9.74 -5.34
N ILE A 4 11.69 10.40 -6.36
CA ILE A 4 10.38 11.05 -6.25
C ILE A 4 9.29 9.98 -6.38
N ILE A 5 9.02 9.28 -5.27
CA ILE A 5 7.96 8.26 -5.17
C ILE A 5 6.63 8.76 -5.72
N TYR A 6 6.29 10.01 -5.38
CA TYR A 6 5.07 10.65 -5.84
C TYR A 6 4.94 10.64 -7.37
N GLY A 7 5.98 11.08 -8.09
CA GLY A 7 5.96 11.13 -9.56
C GLY A 7 5.82 9.74 -10.17
N LEU A 8 6.55 8.77 -9.62
CA LEU A 8 6.45 7.39 -10.08
C LEU A 8 5.05 6.80 -9.89
N VAL A 9 4.40 7.08 -8.75
CA VAL A 9 3.04 6.59 -8.50
C VAL A 9 2.06 7.26 -9.45
N VAL A 10 2.12 8.58 -9.61
CA VAL A 10 1.27 9.33 -10.55
C VAL A 10 1.43 8.81 -11.98
N ASP A 11 2.67 8.61 -12.44
CA ASP A 11 2.97 8.09 -13.78
C ASP A 11 2.43 6.67 -13.97
N TYR A 12 2.54 5.82 -12.94
CA TYR A 12 2.01 4.46 -12.98
C TYR A 12 0.48 4.48 -13.08
N LEU A 13 -0.19 5.24 -12.19
CA LEU A 13 -1.65 5.32 -12.15
C LEU A 13 -2.19 5.86 -13.47
N ASN A 14 -1.69 7.00 -13.94
CA ASN A 14 -2.15 7.61 -15.19
C ASN A 14 -1.82 6.78 -16.44
N GLY A 15 -0.72 6.01 -16.41
CA GLY A 15 -0.27 5.23 -17.56
C GLY A 15 -0.85 3.81 -17.64
N LYS A 16 -1.27 3.23 -16.51
CA LYS A 16 -1.63 1.80 -16.44
C LYS A 16 -2.95 1.50 -15.75
N VAL A 17 -3.52 2.44 -14.99
CA VAL A 17 -4.77 2.24 -14.26
C VAL A 17 -5.85 3.07 -14.91
N THR A 18 -6.68 2.43 -15.71
CA THR A 18 -7.86 3.06 -16.32
C THR A 18 -9.02 3.05 -15.32
N SER A 19 -10.02 3.92 -15.54
CA SER A 19 -11.16 4.08 -14.63
C SER A 19 -11.97 2.80 -14.41
N ASP A 20 -12.00 1.91 -15.42
CA ASP A 20 -12.74 0.65 -15.41
C ASP A 20 -12.07 -0.46 -14.57
N ILE A 21 -10.77 -0.35 -14.28
CA ILE A 21 -10.01 -1.35 -13.51
C ILE A 21 -9.55 -0.82 -12.14
N LYS A 22 -9.99 0.38 -11.75
CA LYS A 22 -9.45 1.09 -10.59
C LYS A 22 -9.69 0.33 -9.29
N ASP A 23 -10.93 -0.09 -9.05
CA ASP A 23 -11.32 -0.84 -7.85
C ASP A 23 -10.59 -2.21 -7.79
N GLU A 24 -10.49 -2.88 -8.94
CA GLU A 24 -9.77 -4.16 -9.07
C GLU A 24 -8.28 -3.99 -8.79
N PHE A 25 -7.68 -2.88 -9.24
CA PHE A 25 -6.29 -2.55 -8.99
C PHE A 25 -6.02 -2.25 -7.52
N ILE A 26 -6.90 -1.49 -6.86
CA ILE A 26 -6.80 -1.21 -5.42
C ILE A 26 -6.89 -2.52 -4.64
N ASN A 27 -7.89 -3.35 -4.93
CA ASN A 27 -8.07 -4.63 -4.25
C ASN A 27 -6.86 -5.56 -4.48
N ALA A 28 -6.37 -5.66 -5.71
CA ALA A 28 -5.17 -6.42 -6.03
C ALA A 28 -3.92 -5.90 -5.30
N SER A 29 -3.80 -4.58 -5.13
CA SER A 29 -2.70 -3.96 -4.39
C SER A 29 -2.78 -4.31 -2.90
N VAL A 30 -3.97 -4.26 -2.31
CA VAL A 30 -4.20 -4.68 -0.91
C VAL A 30 -3.80 -6.15 -0.74
N HIS A 31 -4.33 -7.04 -1.60
CA HIS A 31 -4.02 -8.47 -1.55
C HIS A 31 -2.54 -8.78 -1.77
N PHE A 32 -1.85 -8.01 -2.62
CA PHE A 32 -0.41 -8.12 -2.82
C PHE A 32 0.37 -7.84 -1.53
N ASN A 33 -0.10 -6.93 -0.70
CA ASN A 33 0.51 -6.60 0.58
C ASN A 33 0.03 -7.48 1.75
N VAL A 34 -0.69 -8.57 1.49
CA VAL A 34 -1.00 -9.59 2.50
C VAL A 34 0.02 -10.71 2.44
N ASN A 35 0.67 -11.00 3.57
CA ASN A 35 1.67 -12.05 3.66
C ASN A 35 1.03 -13.43 3.43
N ASN A 36 1.77 -14.31 2.75
CA ASN A 36 1.30 -15.67 2.40
C ASN A 36 0.82 -16.52 3.58
N ASP A 37 1.32 -16.30 4.80
CA ASP A 37 0.86 -17.04 5.98
C ASP A 37 -0.59 -16.75 6.35
N ILE A 38 -1.12 -15.58 5.95
CA ILE A 38 -2.54 -15.23 6.10
C ILE A 38 -3.39 -16.07 5.16
N TYR A 39 -2.97 -16.23 3.90
CA TYR A 39 -3.67 -17.04 2.90
C TYR A 39 -3.67 -18.54 3.21
N ASN A 40 -2.79 -19.01 4.10
CA ASN A 40 -2.86 -20.37 4.63
C ASN A 40 -4.03 -20.57 5.62
N LYS A 41 -4.64 -19.50 6.11
CA LYS A 41 -5.70 -19.52 7.13
C LYS A 41 -7.02 -18.92 6.66
N TYR A 42 -6.95 -17.93 5.78
CA TYR A 42 -8.11 -17.16 5.33
C TYR A 42 -8.13 -17.08 3.80
N SER A 43 -9.32 -17.22 3.23
CA SER A 43 -9.58 -16.95 1.83
C SER A 43 -9.54 -15.44 1.53
N SER A 44 -9.43 -15.07 0.25
CA SER A 44 -9.49 -13.67 -0.16
C SER A 44 -10.76 -12.96 0.33
N VAL A 45 -11.92 -13.63 0.26
CA VAL A 45 -13.20 -13.09 0.72
C VAL A 45 -13.20 -12.84 2.24
N GLU A 46 -12.58 -13.72 3.02
CA GLU A 46 -12.46 -13.51 4.47
C GLU A 46 -11.53 -12.34 4.79
N ILE A 47 -10.47 -12.15 4.01
CA ILE A 47 -9.56 -10.99 4.14
C ILE A 47 -10.30 -9.69 3.83
N GLU A 48 -11.03 -9.64 2.71
CA GLU A 48 -11.87 -8.49 2.35
C GLU A 48 -12.89 -8.18 3.46
N TYR A 49 -13.56 -9.21 4.00
CA TYR A 49 -14.49 -9.04 5.11
C TYR A 49 -13.84 -8.56 6.42
N MET A 50 -12.60 -8.96 6.69
CA MET A 50 -11.86 -8.46 7.86
C MET A 50 -11.48 -7.00 7.70
N LEU A 51 -11.08 -6.58 6.49
CA LEU A 51 -10.76 -5.18 6.19
C LEU A 51 -12.02 -4.30 6.16
N SER A 52 -13.15 -4.82 5.68
CA SER A 52 -14.43 -4.09 5.67
C SER A 52 -15.01 -3.82 7.06
N LYS A 53 -14.40 -4.36 8.13
CA LYS A 53 -14.78 -4.09 9.52
C LYS A 53 -14.08 -2.87 10.11
N ILE A 54 -13.11 -2.29 9.40
CA ILE A 54 -12.49 -1.03 9.81
C ILE A 54 -13.58 0.04 9.81
N GLU A 55 -13.79 0.70 10.95
CA GLU A 55 -14.88 1.67 11.10
C GLU A 55 -14.50 3.07 10.60
N ASP A 56 -13.22 3.44 10.67
CA ASP A 56 -12.72 4.75 10.27
C ASP A 56 -12.29 4.75 8.79
N GLU A 57 -13.03 5.50 7.96
CA GLU A 57 -12.74 5.67 6.53
C GLU A 57 -11.32 6.20 6.28
N ASN A 58 -10.75 7.02 7.16
CA ASN A 58 -9.37 7.50 6.98
C ASN A 58 -8.35 6.36 7.09
N ILE A 59 -8.66 5.32 7.87
CA ILE A 59 -7.78 4.16 8.02
C ILE A 59 -7.88 3.30 6.76
N ILE A 60 -9.09 3.14 6.20
CA ILE A 60 -9.31 2.46 4.92
C ILE A 60 -8.52 3.17 3.81
N ASP A 61 -8.65 4.49 3.68
CA ASP A 61 -7.89 5.30 2.72
C ASP A 61 -6.38 5.04 2.82
N TYR A 62 -5.84 5.00 4.04
CA TYR A 62 -4.42 4.76 4.23
C TYR A 62 -3.99 3.32 3.95
N VAL A 63 -4.87 2.33 4.18
CA VAL A 63 -4.64 0.93 3.78
C VAL A 63 -4.53 0.84 2.27
N GLU A 64 -5.48 1.42 1.54
CA GLU A 64 -5.48 1.44 0.07
C GLU A 64 -4.28 2.19 -0.49
N LEU A 65 -4.06 3.42 0.00
CA LEU A 65 -2.95 4.28 -0.40
C LEU A 65 -1.60 3.60 -0.23
N CYS A 66 -1.33 3.05 0.96
CA CYS A 66 -0.06 2.38 1.22
C CYS A 66 0.05 1.07 0.45
N SER A 67 -1.04 0.35 0.21
CA SER A 67 -1.02 -0.86 -0.62
C SER A 67 -0.66 -0.53 -2.06
N VAL A 68 -1.24 0.53 -2.63
CA VAL A 68 -0.89 1.03 -3.97
C VAL A 68 0.59 1.44 -4.03
N TYR A 69 1.09 2.17 -3.02
CA TYR A 69 2.52 2.48 -2.93
C TYR A 69 3.38 1.21 -2.87
N GLY A 70 3.01 0.24 -2.05
CA GLY A 70 3.73 -1.01 -1.88
C GLY A 70 3.81 -1.81 -3.19
N TYR A 71 2.67 -1.97 -3.87
CA TYR A 71 2.60 -2.64 -5.15
C TYR A 71 3.48 -1.94 -6.21
N ILE A 72 3.29 -0.64 -6.40
CA ILE A 72 4.00 0.12 -7.43
C ILE A 72 5.51 0.17 -7.16
N LEU A 73 5.93 0.32 -5.90
CA LEU A 73 7.33 0.23 -5.49
C LEU A 73 7.93 -1.11 -5.86
N TYR A 74 7.23 -2.20 -5.53
CA TYR A 74 7.70 -3.54 -5.85
C TYR A 74 7.85 -3.74 -7.37
N ARG A 75 6.88 -3.31 -8.17
CA ARG A 75 6.97 -3.39 -9.64
C ARG A 75 8.14 -2.57 -10.19
N THR A 76 8.45 -1.44 -9.56
CA THR A 76 9.60 -0.62 -9.93
C THR A 76 10.92 -1.32 -9.63
N ILE A 77 11.00 -1.99 -8.48
CA ILE A 77 12.15 -2.82 -8.09
C ILE A 77 12.34 -3.96 -9.10
N GLU A 78 11.27 -4.69 -9.44
CA GLU A 78 11.33 -5.81 -10.38
C GLU A 78 11.80 -5.40 -11.78
N ASN A 79 11.43 -4.20 -12.23
CA ASN A 79 11.83 -3.68 -13.53
C ASN A 79 13.29 -3.19 -13.59
N GLY A 80 14.03 -3.24 -12.47
CA GLY A 80 15.44 -2.82 -12.43
C GLY A 80 15.65 -1.30 -12.50
N ASN A 81 14.60 -0.51 -12.19
CA ASN A 81 14.61 0.94 -12.35
C ASN A 81 15.21 1.71 -11.14
N LEU A 82 15.79 0.99 -10.18
CA LEU A 82 16.36 1.56 -8.95
C LEU A 82 17.83 1.16 -8.78
N LYS A 83 18.62 2.07 -8.21
CA LYS A 83 19.97 1.78 -7.71
C LYS A 83 19.87 0.84 -6.50
N ASP A 84 20.94 0.11 -6.21
CA ASP A 84 20.93 -0.92 -5.15
C ASP A 84 20.52 -0.39 -3.77
N ASP A 85 21.02 0.77 -3.36
CA ASP A 85 20.67 1.37 -2.06
C ASP A 85 19.19 1.78 -1.99
N ASP A 86 18.67 2.45 -3.03
CA ASP A 86 17.26 2.83 -3.12
C ASP A 86 16.35 1.60 -3.21
N ARG A 87 16.83 0.53 -3.84
CA ARG A 87 16.13 -0.75 -3.94
C ARG A 87 15.97 -1.41 -2.56
N ILE A 88 17.01 -1.41 -1.73
CA ILE A 88 16.94 -1.96 -0.37
C ILE A 88 15.93 -1.17 0.47
N GLU A 89 16.00 0.17 0.42
CA GLU A 89 15.07 1.04 1.14
C GLU A 89 13.62 0.82 0.67
N ALA A 90 13.39 0.73 -0.63
CA ALA A 90 12.07 0.43 -1.19
C ALA A 90 11.54 -0.94 -0.76
N LEU A 91 12.38 -1.99 -0.77
CA LEU A 91 11.99 -3.33 -0.31
C LEU A 91 11.62 -3.33 1.19
N GLN A 92 12.37 -2.60 2.02
CA GLN A 92 12.04 -2.45 3.43
C GLN A 92 10.67 -1.81 3.62
N ILE A 93 10.34 -0.77 2.84
CA ILE A 93 9.03 -0.12 2.90
C ILE A 93 7.91 -1.09 2.47
N VAL A 94 8.10 -1.83 1.37
CA VAL A 94 7.12 -2.85 0.92
C VAL A 94 6.87 -3.89 2.02
N LEU A 95 7.92 -4.35 2.71
CA LEU A 95 7.79 -5.30 3.82
C LEU A 95 7.09 -4.68 5.03
N GLU A 96 7.36 -3.40 5.35
CA GLU A 96 6.71 -2.71 6.45
C GLU A 96 5.20 -2.54 6.23
N ILE A 97 4.79 -2.18 5.01
CA ILE A 97 3.38 -2.11 4.62
C ILE A 97 2.75 -3.49 4.79
N SER A 98 3.37 -4.52 4.20
CA SER A 98 2.81 -5.87 4.20
C SER A 98 2.68 -6.46 5.61
N ASN A 99 3.67 -6.22 6.47
CA ASN A 99 3.64 -6.63 7.86
C ASN A 99 2.62 -5.85 8.69
N SER A 100 2.32 -4.60 8.35
CA SER A 100 1.31 -3.80 9.05
C SER A 100 -0.09 -4.31 8.72
N ILE A 101 -0.42 -4.47 7.43
CA ILE A 101 -1.71 -5.00 6.99
C ILE A 101 -1.89 -6.43 7.52
N SER A 102 -0.90 -7.30 7.31
CA SER A 102 -0.96 -8.68 7.83
C SER A 102 -1.01 -8.72 9.36
N GLY A 103 -0.37 -7.76 10.04
CA GLY A 103 -0.41 -7.65 11.50
C GLY A 103 -1.82 -7.38 12.02
N PHE A 104 -2.54 -6.48 11.35
CA PHE A 104 -3.96 -6.24 11.61
C PHE A 104 -4.82 -7.48 11.33
N LEU A 105 -4.63 -8.15 10.20
CA LEU A 105 -5.37 -9.38 9.85
C LEU A 105 -5.11 -10.55 10.82
N ARG A 106 -3.96 -10.57 11.51
CA ARG A 106 -3.68 -11.53 12.60
C ARG A 106 -4.28 -11.13 13.94
N ALA A 107 -4.97 -9.98 14.03
CA ALA A 107 -5.36 -9.33 15.28
C ALA A 107 -4.16 -9.05 16.22
N SER A 108 -2.96 -8.90 15.65
CA SER A 108 -1.75 -8.50 16.40
C SER A 108 -1.54 -6.99 16.43
N LEU A 109 -2.30 -6.25 15.62
CA LEU A 109 -2.42 -4.80 15.63
C LEU A 109 -3.89 -4.45 15.67
N ASN A 110 -4.25 -3.42 16.44
CA ASN A 110 -5.57 -2.78 16.32
C ASN A 110 -5.57 -1.70 15.21
N GLU A 111 -6.73 -1.13 14.89
CA GLU A 111 -6.90 -0.13 13.83
C GLU A 111 -6.02 1.10 14.04
N LYS A 112 -5.92 1.62 15.27
CA LYS A 112 -5.08 2.78 15.57
C LYS A 112 -3.60 2.48 15.33
N GLU A 113 -3.13 1.30 15.74
CA GLU A 113 -1.74 0.87 15.53
C GLU A 113 -1.43 0.65 14.04
N LEU A 114 -2.39 0.11 13.28
CA LEU A 114 -2.30 0.01 11.82
C LEU A 114 -2.13 1.40 11.21
N TYR A 115 -3.03 2.33 11.53
CA TYR A 115 -2.99 3.69 11.00
C TYR A 115 -1.68 4.42 11.32
N GLU A 116 -1.21 4.35 12.57
CA GLU A 116 0.06 4.96 12.97
C GLU A 116 1.27 4.39 12.21
N LYS A 117 1.26 3.10 11.87
CA LYS A 117 2.31 2.47 11.07
C LYS A 117 2.23 2.93 9.61
N LEU A 118 1.05 3.00 9.02
CA LEU A 118 0.85 3.45 7.64
C LEU A 118 1.23 4.93 7.46
N ILE A 119 0.89 5.80 8.41
CA ILE A 119 1.37 7.19 8.41
C ILE A 119 2.91 7.26 8.47
N LYS A 120 3.55 6.41 9.28
CA LYS A 120 5.02 6.38 9.35
C LYS A 120 5.63 5.97 8.01
N VAL A 121 4.98 5.07 7.27
CA VAL A 121 5.39 4.71 5.91
C VAL A 121 5.35 5.91 4.97
N THR A 122 4.25 6.67 4.93
CA THR A 122 4.15 7.84 4.03
C THR A 122 5.20 8.91 4.37
N LYS A 123 5.52 9.09 5.66
CA LYS A 123 6.63 9.95 6.12
C LYS A 123 7.99 9.44 5.67
N LYS A 124 8.26 8.14 5.72
CA LYS A 124 9.51 7.53 5.21
C LYS A 124 9.65 7.71 3.70
N LEU A 125 8.54 7.64 2.97
CA LEU A 125 8.46 7.95 1.53
C LEU A 125 8.62 9.45 1.23
N LYS A 126 8.77 10.30 2.26
CA LYS A 126 8.87 11.77 2.15
C LYS A 126 7.67 12.39 1.43
N LEU A 127 6.49 11.78 1.55
CA LEU A 127 5.26 12.26 0.94
C LEU A 127 4.58 13.25 1.87
N THR A 128 4.21 14.41 1.31
CA THR A 128 3.41 15.40 2.03
C THR A 128 1.94 14.97 2.12
N GLU A 129 1.21 15.52 3.08
CA GLU A 129 -0.24 15.30 3.19
C GLU A 129 -0.98 15.68 1.89
N LYS A 130 -0.55 16.78 1.25
CA LYS A 130 -1.09 17.20 -0.06
C LYS A 130 -0.89 16.14 -1.13
N GLN A 131 0.32 15.57 -1.23
CA GLN A 131 0.62 14.53 -2.21
C GLN A 131 -0.16 13.24 -1.95
N ASN A 132 -0.28 12.83 -0.68
CA ASN A 132 -1.09 11.67 -0.32
C ASN A 132 -2.56 11.88 -0.71
N LYS A 133 -3.09 13.08 -0.46
CA LYS A 133 -4.45 13.43 -0.87
C LYS A 133 -4.64 13.41 -2.38
N GLU A 134 -3.70 13.96 -3.14
CA GLU A 134 -3.77 13.92 -4.61
C GLU A 134 -3.76 12.49 -5.15
N ILE A 135 -3.01 11.57 -4.52
CA ILE A 135 -3.06 10.16 -4.91
C ILE A 135 -4.40 9.54 -4.52
N LEU A 136 -4.93 9.80 -3.32
CA LEU A 136 -6.26 9.33 -2.92
C LEU A 136 -7.36 9.84 -3.87
N ASP A 137 -7.28 11.10 -4.31
CA ASP A 137 -8.21 11.67 -5.29
C ASP A 137 -8.08 10.99 -6.67
N LEU A 138 -6.93 10.41 -7.00
CA LEU A 138 -6.75 9.58 -8.21
C LEU A 138 -7.29 8.16 -8.02
N LEU A 139 -7.37 7.67 -6.79
CA LEU A 139 -7.88 6.35 -6.42
C LEU A 139 -9.42 6.34 -6.25
N ASN A 140 -10.02 7.48 -5.92
CA ASN A 140 -11.47 7.69 -5.89
C ASN A 140 -12.06 8.16 -7.24
#